data_AF-A0A7T8GXB6-F1
#
_entry.id   AF-A0A7T8GXB6-F1
#
_cell.length_a   1.000
_cell.length_b   1.000
_cell.length_c   1.000
_cell.angle_alpha   90.00
_cell.angle_beta   90.00
_cell.angle_gamma   90.00
#
_symmetry.space_group_name_H-M   'P 1'
#
loop_
_entity.id
_entity.type
_entity.pdbx_description
1 polymer ?
#
loop_
_entity_poly.entity_id
_entity_poly.type
_entity_poly.pdbx_seq_one_letter_code
_entity_poly.pdbx_strand_id
1 'polypeptide(L)' 'MNRRQVFSFCGKLVGHYPIAGWMRVATSVVKRACGEGPWKEVVKSGPIKMLQEMVEKARVSDPVGGI' A
#
# COMPACT_ATOMS: atom_id res chain seq x y z
N MET A 1 -6.09 -5.41 -10.46
CA MET A 1 -5.62 -5.93 -9.15
C MET A 1 -6.85 -6.16 -8.28
N ASN A 2 -6.94 -7.32 -7.60
CA ASN A 2 -8.05 -7.62 -6.70
C ASN A 2 -7.76 -7.23 -5.25
N ARG A 3 -8.80 -7.18 -4.42
CA ARG A 3 -8.72 -6.78 -3.00
C ARG A 3 -7.67 -7.58 -2.23
N ARG A 4 -7.63 -8.91 -2.42
CA ARG A 4 -6.64 -9.78 -1.78
C ARG A 4 -5.20 -9.37 -2.14
N GLN A 5 -4.95 -9.11 -3.41
CA GLN A 5 -3.64 -8.65 -3.88
C GLN A 5 -3.26 -7.33 -3.23
N VAL A 6 -4.19 -6.37 -3.12
CA VAL A 6 -3.92 -5.06 -2.50
C VAL A 6 -3.52 -5.23 -1.04
N PHE A 7 -4.29 -6.01 -0.28
CA PHE A 7 -3.99 -6.25 1.13
C PHE A 7 -2.66 -6.98 1.33
N SER A 8 -2.38 -7.99 0.50
CA SER A 8 -1.11 -8.72 0.52
C SER A 8 0.07 -7.80 0.21
N PHE A 9 -0.05 -6.95 -0.81
CA PHE A 9 1.00 -6.02 -1.21
C PHE A 9 1.26 -4.96 -0.12
N CYS A 10 0.20 -4.38 0.46
CA CYS A 10 0.32 -3.49 1.61
C CYS A 10 1.02 -4.16 2.81
N GLY A 11 0.75 -5.45 3.06
CA GLY A 11 1.44 -6.21 4.10
C GLY A 11 2.95 -6.34 3.83
N LYS A 12 3.33 -6.64 2.58
CA LYS A 12 4.73 -6.69 2.16
C LYS A 12 5.43 -5.34 2.33
N LEU A 13 4.76 -4.24 1.96
CA LEU A 13 5.33 -2.90 2.09
C LEU A 13 5.60 -2.52 3.55
N VAL A 14 4.68 -2.78 4.48
CA VAL A 14 4.91 -2.51 5.90
C VAL A 14 6.06 -3.36 6.46
N GLY A 15 6.21 -4.61 5.99
CA GLY A 15 7.32 -5.47 6.37
C GLY A 15 8.67 -5.02 5.79
N HIS A 16 8.68 -4.48 4.57
CA HIS A 16 9.90 -4.03 3.91
C HIS A 16 10.38 -2.66 4.40
N TYR A 17 9.44 -1.76 4.74
CA TYR A 17 9.71 -0.42 5.24
C TYR A 17 9.31 -0.26 6.72
N PRO A 18 9.89 -1.03 7.66
CA PRO A 18 9.46 -1.02 9.06
C PRO A 18 9.72 0.33 9.76
N ILE A 19 10.73 1.08 9.30
CA ILE A 19 11.12 2.40 9.83
C ILE A 19 10.23 3.52 9.27
N ALA A 20 9.54 3.29 8.15
CA ALA A 20 8.62 4.26 7.57
C ALA A 20 7.29 4.28 8.35
N GLY A 21 7.24 5.00 9.48
CA GLY A 21 6.05 5.09 10.33
C GLY A 21 4.79 5.53 9.58
N TRP A 22 4.95 6.36 8.53
CA TRP A 22 3.87 6.80 7.66
C TRP A 22 3.33 5.67 6.74
N MET A 23 4.12 4.64 6.43
CA MET A 23 3.73 3.53 5.55
C MET A 23 2.58 2.71 6.14
N ARG A 24 2.57 2.51 7.47
CA ARG A 24 1.46 1.82 8.16
C ARG A 24 0.15 2.60 8.04
N VAL A 25 0.20 3.91 8.14
CA VAL A 25 -0.97 4.78 7.98
C VAL A 25 -1.43 4.81 6.53
N ALA A 26 -0.50 5.02 5.58
CA ALA A 26 -0.81 5.07 4.16
C ALA A 26 -1.43 3.76 3.64
N THR A 27 -0.89 2.61 4.02
CA THR A 27 -1.47 1.31 3.67
C THR A 27 -2.85 1.09 4.29
N SER A 28 -3.14 1.66 5.46
CA SER A 28 -4.47 1.62 6.07
C SER A 28 -5.48 2.47 5.29
N VAL A 29 -5.06 3.64 4.79
CA VAL A 29 -5.89 4.50 3.93
C VAL A 29 -6.24 3.79 2.63
N VAL A 30 -5.25 3.19 1.95
CA VAL A 30 -5.48 2.41 0.71
C VAL A 30 -6.45 1.26 0.94
N LYS A 31 -6.29 0.51 2.04
CA LYS A 31 -7.17 -0.61 2.40
C LYS A 31 -8.62 -0.15 2.64
N ARG A 32 -8.81 0.99 3.33
CA ARG A 32 -10.15 1.58 3.52
C ARG A 32 -10.77 2.06 2.22
N ALA A 33 -9.99 2.64 1.33
CA ALA A 33 -10.45 3.10 0.03
C ALA A 33 -10.91 1.94 -0.90
N CYS A 34 -10.43 0.71 -0.65
CA CYS A 34 -10.94 -0.48 -1.33
C CYS A 34 -12.37 -0.87 -0.91
N GLY A 35 -12.93 -0.24 0.14
CA GLY A 35 -14.30 -0.48 0.62
C GLY A 35 -14.46 -1.83 1.30
N GLU A 36 -15.68 -2.36 1.27
CA GLU A 36 -16.06 -3.72 1.69
C GLU A 36 -16.40 -4.57 0.47
N GLY A 37 -16.33 -5.90 0.57
CA GLY A 37 -16.62 -6.79 -0.55
C GLY A 37 -15.69 -8.02 -0.64
N PRO A 38 -15.94 -8.92 -1.60
CA PRO A 38 -15.20 -10.17 -1.74
C PRO A 38 -13.70 -9.97 -2.00
N TRP A 39 -12.89 -10.90 -1.50
CA TRP A 39 -11.44 -10.86 -1.70
C TRP A 39 -10.97 -10.90 -3.16
N LYS A 40 -11.78 -11.52 -4.04
CA LYS A 40 -11.49 -11.63 -5.48
C LYS A 40 -12.02 -10.43 -6.29
N GLU A 41 -12.74 -9.51 -5.65
CA GLU A 41 -13.29 -8.34 -6.32
C GLU A 41 -12.17 -7.45 -6.86
N VAL A 42 -12.36 -6.95 -8.09
CA VAL A 42 -11.45 -6.02 -8.74
C VAL A 42 -11.57 -4.65 -8.06
N VAL A 43 -10.44 -4.12 -7.61
CA VAL A 43 -10.42 -2.82 -6.94
C VAL A 43 -10.51 -1.71 -7.97
N LYS A 44 -11.30 -0.68 -7.65
CA LYS A 44 -11.43 0.54 -8.47
C LYS A 44 -10.08 1.23 -8.68
N SER A 45 -9.97 2.07 -9.70
CA SER A 45 -8.71 2.74 -10.06
C SER A 45 -8.17 3.67 -8.95
N GLY A 46 -9.04 4.29 -8.14
CA GLY A 46 -8.66 5.22 -7.08
C GLY A 46 -7.67 4.64 -6.07
N PRO A 47 -8.02 3.57 -5.33
CA PRO A 47 -7.09 2.92 -4.38
C PRO A 47 -5.80 2.43 -5.02
N ILE A 48 -5.85 2.02 -6.30
CA ILE A 48 -4.66 1.58 -7.04
C ILE A 48 -3.72 2.76 -7.31
N LYS A 49 -4.24 3.93 -7.69
CA LYS A 49 -3.43 5.15 -7.83
C LYS A 49 -2.77 5.55 -6.51
N MET A 50 -3.53 5.54 -5.41
CA MET A 50 -2.98 5.82 -4.07
C MET A 50 -1.85 4.85 -3.70
N LEU A 51 -2.01 3.57 -4.03
CA LEU A 51 -0.99 2.55 -3.81
C LEU A 51 0.29 2.83 -4.64
N GLN A 52 0.14 3.24 -5.90
CA GLN A 52 1.26 3.62 -6.76
C GLN A 52 2.00 4.84 -6.23
N GLU A 53 1.28 5.90 -5.87
CA GLU A 53 1.86 7.12 -5.29
C GLU A 53 2.63 6.84 -4.00
N MET A 54 2.11 5.94 -3.16
CA MET A 54 2.78 5.50 -1.93
C MET A 54 4.10 4.78 -2.22
N VAL A 55 4.14 3.90 -3.23
CA VAL A 55 5.37 3.21 -3.64
C VAL A 55 6.39 4.18 -4.21
N GLU A 56 5.97 5.11 -5.06
CA GLU A 56 6.87 6.12 -5.63
C GLU A 56 7.47 7.02 -4.54
N LYS A 57 6.67 7.48 -3.57
CA LYS A 57 7.18 8.22 -2.41
C LYS A 57 8.19 7.40 -1.59
N ALA A 58 7.92 6.12 -1.39
CA ALA A 58 8.83 5.24 -0.67
C ALA A 58 10.15 5.01 -1.42
N ARG A 59 10.16 5.05 -2.75
CA ARG A 59 11.39 4.98 -3.57
C ARG A 59 12.21 6.26 -3.47
N VAL A 60 11.56 7.42 -3.53
CA VAL A 60 12.26 8.72 -3.50
C VAL A 60 12.84 9.01 -2.12
N SER A 61 12.13 8.62 -1.06
CA SER A 61 12.57 8.84 0.33
C SER A 61 13.00 7.53 1.00
N ASP A 62 13.61 6.60 0.24
CA ASP A 62 13.89 5.24 0.71
C ASP A 62 14.68 5.25 2.03
N PRO A 63 14.02 4.95 3.17
CA PRO A 63 14.66 4.96 4.47
C PRO A 63 15.40 3.64 4.76
N VAL A 64 15.37 2.68 3.82
CA VAL A 64 15.96 1.33 3.96
C VAL A 64 17.33 1.25 3.28
N GLY A 65 17.61 2.16 2.35
CA GLY A 65 18.98 2.44 1.90
C GLY A 65 19.72 3.17 3.02
N GLY A 66 20.47 2.43 3.82
CA GLY A 66 21.33 3.01 4.86
C GLY A 66 22.22 4.12 4.30
N ILE A 67 22.49 5.13 5.14
CA ILE A 67 23.54 6.13 4.94
C ILE A 67 24.90 5.44 5.02
#